data_AF-A0A1Q5DVK4-F1
#
_entry.id   AF-A0A1Q5DVK4-F1
#
_cell.length_a   1.000
_cell.length_b   1.000
_cell.length_c   1.000
_cell.angle_alpha   90.00
_cell.angle_beta   90.00
_cell.angle_gamma   90.00
#
_symmetry.space_group_name_H-M   'P 1'
#
loop_
_entity.id
_entity.type
_entity.pdbx_description
1 polymer ?
#
loop_
_entity_poly.entity_id
_entity_poly.type
_entity_poly.pdbx_seq_one_letter_code
_entity_poly.pdbx_strand_id
1 'polypeptide(L)'
;MTTAVPSDNRAILTYRISFAVGPDLDGTLDRLSGSDTADSSYYHGLPEPKGSVFAGQYRHTNDPEKQTVNLLANAILERLGCDDDHYLAEILAQVTGGSVALYSDKGPCHSCRALIRQFLKDYPMIASFVVTYRKKDGRGNAIRALEPAGGNLHGSYGYEDAVEANGLWCKVLR
;
A
#
# COMPACT_ATOMS: atom_id res chain seq x y z
N MET A 1 18.26 -23.19 -22.03
CA MET A 1 17.65 -21.85 -21.97
C MET A 1 16.62 -21.87 -20.87
N THR A 2 16.98 -21.44 -19.66
CA THR A 2 16.05 -21.25 -18.55
C THR A 2 15.31 -19.94 -18.79
N THR A 3 14.05 -20.05 -19.20
CA THR A 3 13.14 -18.89 -19.22
C THR A 3 13.06 -18.35 -17.79
N ALA A 4 13.51 -17.10 -17.61
CA ALA A 4 13.31 -16.39 -16.37
C ALA A 4 11.80 -16.41 -16.06
N VAL A 5 11.44 -17.10 -14.98
CA VAL A 5 10.07 -17.12 -14.51
C VAL A 5 9.82 -15.75 -13.88
N PRO A 6 8.71 -15.04 -14.17
CA PRO A 6 8.46 -13.73 -13.55
C PRO A 6 8.29 -13.91 -12.04
N SER A 7 9.39 -13.82 -11.30
CA SER A 7 9.43 -13.76 -9.84
C SER A 7 8.97 -12.40 -9.32
N ASP A 8 9.02 -11.40 -10.20
CA ASP A 8 9.02 -10.01 -9.81
C ASP A 8 7.58 -9.55 -9.65
N ASN A 9 7.08 -9.60 -8.41
CA ASN A 9 5.82 -8.95 -8.05
C ASN A 9 6.00 -7.45 -8.32
N ARG A 10 5.11 -6.84 -9.08
CA ARG A 10 5.07 -5.39 -9.30
C ARG A 10 3.84 -4.78 -8.65
N ALA A 11 3.99 -3.58 -8.11
CA ALA A 11 2.88 -2.76 -7.65
C ALA A 11 2.94 -1.38 -8.28
N ILE A 12 1.78 -0.87 -8.72
CA ILE A 12 1.62 0.46 -9.29
C ILE A 12 0.53 1.16 -8.48
N LEU A 13 0.87 2.28 -7.86
CA LEU A 13 -0.05 3.08 -7.07
C LEU A 13 -0.25 4.44 -7.76
N THR A 14 -1.47 4.71 -8.22
CA THR A 14 -1.89 6.02 -8.72
C THR A 14 -2.70 6.72 -7.65
N TYR A 15 -2.44 8.00 -7.42
CA TYR A 15 -3.11 8.74 -6.36
C TYR A 15 -3.43 10.17 -6.76
N ARG A 16 -4.41 10.73 -6.05
CA ARG A 16 -4.67 12.16 -5.93
C ARG A 16 -5.07 12.44 -4.48
N ILE A 17 -4.36 13.32 -3.81
CA ILE A 17 -4.57 13.71 -2.42
C ILE A 17 -4.85 15.21 -2.38
N SER A 18 -5.91 15.58 -1.68
CA SER A 18 -6.33 16.97 -1.52
C SER A 18 -5.99 17.49 -0.14
N PHE A 19 -5.63 18.77 -0.09
CA PHE A 19 -5.21 19.45 1.13
C PHE A 19 -6.10 20.65 1.42
N ALA A 20 -6.12 21.08 2.68
CA ALA A 20 -6.83 22.29 3.07
C ALA A 20 -6.21 23.56 2.43
N VAL A 21 -4.89 23.55 2.21
CA VAL A 21 -4.14 24.69 1.69
C VAL A 21 -3.13 24.25 0.61
N GLY A 22 -3.08 25.03 -0.47
CA GLY A 22 -2.16 24.81 -1.59
C GLY A 22 -2.64 23.77 -2.60
N PRO A 23 -1.80 23.40 -3.57
CA PRO A 23 -2.18 22.46 -4.62
C PRO A 23 -2.36 21.03 -4.10
N ASP A 24 -3.25 20.28 -4.75
CA ASP A 24 -3.37 18.83 -4.60
C ASP A 24 -2.04 18.13 -4.96
N LEU A 25 -1.83 16.94 -4.43
CA LEU A 25 -0.71 16.06 -4.77
C LEU A 25 -1.25 14.88 -5.59
N ASP A 26 -0.82 14.74 -6.83
CA ASP A 26 -1.17 13.62 -7.70
C ASP A 26 0.09 12.98 -8.32
N GLY A 27 -0.02 11.71 -8.68
CA GLY A 27 1.11 11.00 -9.27
C GLY A 27 0.92 9.49 -9.38
N THR A 28 2.00 8.83 -9.79
CA THR A 28 2.09 7.38 -9.91
C THR A 28 3.41 6.89 -9.33
N LEU A 29 3.33 5.89 -8.46
CA LEU A 29 4.46 5.18 -7.88
C LEU A 29 4.50 3.77 -8.45
N ASP A 30 5.65 3.36 -8.95
CA ASP A 30 5.85 2.05 -9.58
C ASP A 30 7.02 1.34 -8.90
N ARG A 31 6.76 0.15 -8.35
CA ARG A 31 7.76 -0.62 -7.62
C ARG A 31 7.75 -2.08 -8.02
N LEU A 32 8.95 -2.62 -8.12
CA LEU A 32 9.22 -4.02 -8.38
C LEU A 32 9.76 -4.67 -7.10
N SER A 33 9.36 -5.88 -6.81
CA SER A 33 9.87 -6.61 -5.66
C SER A 33 11.39 -6.74 -5.72
N GLY A 34 12.06 -6.44 -4.61
CA GLY A 34 13.53 -6.45 -4.53
C GLY A 34 14.23 -5.25 -5.19
N SER A 35 13.48 -4.25 -5.67
CA SER A 35 14.05 -2.94 -6.03
C SER A 35 14.39 -2.12 -4.78
N ASP A 36 15.25 -1.10 -4.95
CA ASP A 36 15.89 -0.29 -3.91
C ASP A 36 14.94 0.08 -2.75
N THR A 37 15.37 -0.23 -1.53
CA THR A 37 14.59 -0.08 -0.29
C THR A 37 14.85 1.24 0.43
N ALA A 38 15.85 2.02 0.00
CA ALA A 38 16.41 3.14 0.77
C ALA A 38 15.36 4.18 1.23
N ASP A 39 14.31 4.42 0.44
CA ASP A 39 13.30 5.46 0.72
C ASP A 39 11.90 4.91 1.07
N SER A 40 11.82 3.61 1.39
CA SER A 40 10.54 2.93 1.60
C SER A 40 10.16 2.77 3.08
N SER A 41 10.81 3.47 4.01
CA SER A 41 10.38 3.48 5.42
C SER A 41 9.13 4.36 5.57
N TYR A 42 8.13 3.91 6.33
CA TYR A 42 6.90 4.67 6.58
C TYR A 42 7.24 5.96 7.34
N TYR A 43 6.78 7.12 6.85
CA TYR A 43 7.12 8.46 7.37
C TYR A 43 8.62 8.65 7.64
N HIS A 44 9.49 8.33 6.67
CA HIS A 44 10.95 8.46 6.77
C HIS A 44 11.61 7.79 7.99
N GLY A 45 11.00 6.73 8.54
CA GLY A 45 11.58 5.99 9.67
C GLY A 45 11.04 6.37 11.05
N LEU A 46 9.96 7.16 11.11
CA LEU A 46 9.13 7.15 12.32
C LEU A 46 8.69 5.71 12.61
N PRO A 47 8.65 5.29 13.89
CA PRO A 47 8.22 3.94 14.24
C PRO A 47 6.82 3.69 13.68
N GLU A 48 6.65 2.57 12.98
CA GLU A 48 5.31 2.11 12.60
C GLU A 48 4.43 2.11 13.87
N PRO A 49 3.17 2.56 13.80
CA PRO A 49 2.36 2.85 14.98
C PRO A 49 2.25 1.65 15.94
N LYS A 50 2.24 1.94 17.25
CA LYS A 50 2.09 0.93 18.31
C LYS A 50 0.84 0.09 18.05
N GLY A 51 1.04 -1.21 17.78
CA GLY A 51 -0.03 -2.14 17.41
C GLY A 51 0.07 -2.70 15.98
N SER A 52 0.98 -2.19 15.15
CA SER A 52 1.48 -2.92 13.98
C SER A 52 2.29 -4.12 14.49
N VAL A 53 1.69 -5.31 14.52
CA VAL A 53 2.36 -6.54 14.96
C VAL A 53 3.57 -6.91 14.05
N PHE A 54 3.80 -6.15 12.97
CA PHE A 54 4.76 -6.45 11.90
C PHE A 54 5.77 -5.32 11.64
N ALA A 55 5.78 -4.28 12.48
CA ALA A 55 6.78 -3.23 12.47
C ALA A 55 8.20 -3.79 12.49
N GLY A 56 8.98 -3.50 11.44
CA GLY A 56 10.38 -3.92 11.35
C GLY A 56 10.61 -5.41 11.02
N GLN A 57 9.61 -6.20 10.62
CA GLN A 57 9.85 -7.60 10.23
C GLN A 57 10.55 -7.71 8.87
N TYR A 58 11.77 -8.26 8.91
CA TYR A 58 12.83 -8.32 7.88
C TYR A 58 12.48 -8.86 6.47
N ARG A 59 11.29 -9.42 6.25
CA ARG A 59 10.93 -10.09 4.97
C ARG A 59 9.96 -9.32 4.08
N HIS A 60 9.47 -8.16 4.55
CA HIS A 60 8.47 -7.36 3.84
C HIS A 60 9.00 -6.04 3.29
N THR A 61 10.26 -5.69 3.57
CA THR A 61 10.95 -4.51 3.00
C THR A 61 11.01 -4.52 1.47
N ASN A 62 10.92 -5.72 0.87
CA ASN A 62 10.96 -5.91 -0.58
C ASN A 62 9.57 -6.07 -1.22
N ASP A 63 8.49 -5.91 -0.44
CA ASP A 63 7.13 -6.02 -0.96
C ASP A 63 6.77 -4.72 -1.68
N PRO A 64 6.51 -4.76 -3.00
CA PRO A 64 6.29 -3.55 -3.79
C PRO A 64 5.04 -2.79 -3.34
N GLU A 65 4.00 -3.48 -2.84
CA GLU A 65 2.80 -2.82 -2.29
C GLU A 65 3.16 -1.99 -1.06
N LYS A 66 3.96 -2.55 -0.13
CA LYS A 66 4.45 -1.83 1.04
C LYS A 66 5.26 -0.61 0.62
N GLN A 67 6.19 -0.78 -0.32
CA GLN A 67 7.02 0.32 -0.80
C GLN A 67 6.18 1.45 -1.38
N THR A 68 5.21 1.16 -2.25
CA THR A 68 4.35 2.20 -2.84
C THR A 68 3.51 2.95 -1.81
N VAL A 69 2.96 2.28 -0.80
CA VAL A 69 2.16 2.92 0.25
C VAL A 69 3.04 3.77 1.16
N ASN A 70 4.22 3.29 1.52
CA ASN A 70 5.17 4.06 2.33
C ASN A 70 5.65 5.31 1.59
N LEU A 71 5.94 5.19 0.29
CA LEU A 71 6.32 6.33 -0.55
C LEU A 71 5.19 7.35 -0.69
N LEU A 72 3.93 6.92 -0.77
CA LEU A 72 2.80 7.84 -0.74
C LEU A 72 2.74 8.61 0.59
N ALA A 73 2.86 7.90 1.72
CA ALA A 73 2.87 8.53 3.04
C ALA A 73 4.01 9.55 3.19
N ASN A 74 5.21 9.20 2.69
CA ASN A 74 6.37 10.10 2.65
C ASN A 74 6.10 11.33 1.77
N ALA A 75 5.56 11.14 0.56
CA ALA A 75 5.24 12.25 -0.34
C ALA A 75 4.19 13.21 0.26
N ILE A 76 3.21 12.68 1.01
CA ILE A 76 2.25 13.51 1.76
C ILE A 76 2.96 14.29 2.87
N LEU A 77 3.86 13.65 3.61
CA LEU A 77 4.63 14.29 4.69
C LEU A 77 5.55 15.40 4.16
N GLU A 78 6.31 15.12 3.10
CA GLU A 78 7.18 16.08 2.42
C GLU A 78 6.36 17.28 1.89
N ARG A 79 5.21 17.02 1.28
CA ARG A 79 4.30 18.07 0.78
C ARG A 79 3.79 18.98 1.89
N LEU A 80 3.64 18.47 3.10
CA LEU A 80 3.18 19.23 4.26
C LEU A 80 4.32 20.00 4.95
N GLY A 81 5.57 19.79 4.52
CA GLY A 81 6.73 20.52 5.03
C GLY A 81 7.05 20.19 6.49
N CYS A 82 6.74 18.97 6.93
CA CYS A 82 6.97 18.55 8.30
C CYS A 82 8.46 18.52 8.63
N ASP A 83 8.79 19.05 9.81
CA ASP A 83 10.05 18.76 10.51
C ASP A 83 9.79 17.85 11.73
N ASP A 84 10.87 17.40 12.36
CA ASP A 84 10.86 16.44 13.48
C ASP A 84 10.06 16.94 14.72
N ASP A 85 9.73 18.24 14.81
CA ASP A 85 9.06 18.86 15.96
C ASP A 85 7.53 18.97 15.80
N HIS A 86 6.96 18.61 14.64
CA HIS A 86 5.52 18.71 14.41
C HIS A 86 4.72 17.50 14.93
N TYR A 87 3.56 17.76 15.52
CA TYR A 87 2.61 16.71 15.90
C TYR A 87 1.98 16.09 14.65
N LEU A 88 2.40 14.87 14.31
CA LEU A 88 1.91 14.10 13.15
C LEU A 88 0.39 14.18 12.98
N ALA A 89 -0.40 14.07 14.06
CA ALA A 89 -1.86 14.13 14.00
C ALA A 89 -2.42 15.46 13.44
N GLU A 90 -1.82 16.61 13.78
CA GLU A 90 -2.26 17.93 13.31
C GLU A 90 -1.90 18.15 11.85
N ILE A 91 -0.76 17.60 11.43
CA ILE A 91 -0.31 17.65 10.05
C ILE A 91 -1.23 16.80 9.16
N LEU A 92 -1.51 15.56 9.57
CA LEU A 92 -2.38 14.66 8.82
C LEU A 92 -3.81 15.22 8.67
N ALA A 93 -4.28 16.02 9.62
CA ALA A 93 -5.57 16.72 9.54
C ALA A 93 -5.66 17.74 8.39
N GLN A 94 -4.53 18.13 7.79
CA GLN A 94 -4.54 18.99 6.61
C GLN A 94 -4.95 18.26 5.33
N VAL A 95 -4.98 16.93 5.32
CA VAL A 95 -5.53 16.14 4.21
C VAL A 95 -7.05 16.17 4.28
N THR A 96 -7.69 16.73 3.25
CA THR A 96 -9.14 16.93 3.17
C THR A 96 -9.85 15.86 2.35
N GLY A 97 -9.09 15.07 1.58
CA GLY A 97 -9.64 13.97 0.80
C GLY A 97 -8.61 13.34 -0.12
N GLY A 98 -9.07 12.37 -0.91
CA GLY A 98 -8.24 11.78 -1.95
C GLY A 98 -8.81 10.51 -2.54
N SER A 99 -8.18 10.05 -3.60
CA SER A 99 -8.39 8.75 -4.20
C SER A 99 -7.05 8.05 -4.43
N VAL A 100 -7.01 6.76 -4.14
CA VAL A 100 -5.84 5.90 -4.31
C VAL A 100 -6.26 4.65 -5.07
N ALA A 101 -5.51 4.30 -6.10
CA ALA A 101 -5.67 3.07 -6.86
C ALA A 101 -4.35 2.29 -6.85
N LEU A 102 -4.32 1.13 -6.21
CA LEU A 102 -3.19 0.23 -6.12
C LEU A 102 -3.43 -0.99 -7.01
N TYR A 103 -2.64 -1.15 -8.05
CA TYR A 103 -2.50 -2.40 -8.78
C TYR A 103 -1.36 -3.23 -8.17
N SER A 104 -1.56 -4.54 -8.04
CA SER A 104 -0.54 -5.50 -7.63
C SER A 104 -0.62 -6.77 -8.50
N ASP A 105 0.53 -7.30 -8.90
CA ASP A 105 0.56 -8.53 -9.69
C ASP A 105 0.02 -9.74 -8.94
N LYS A 106 0.30 -9.83 -7.63
CA LYS A 106 -0.05 -10.98 -6.78
C LYS A 106 -1.17 -10.67 -5.78
N GLY A 107 -1.54 -9.41 -5.62
CA GLY A 107 -2.36 -8.91 -4.52
C GLY A 107 -1.51 -8.65 -3.28
N PRO A 108 -1.96 -7.80 -2.34
CA PRO A 108 -1.22 -7.54 -1.12
C PRO A 108 -1.17 -8.78 -0.24
N CYS A 109 0.02 -9.09 0.29
CA CYS A 109 0.19 -10.13 1.30
C CYS A 109 -0.39 -9.66 2.65
N HIS A 110 -0.32 -10.52 3.67
CA HIS A 110 -0.82 -10.19 4.99
C HIS A 110 -0.28 -8.84 5.55
N SER A 111 1.04 -8.65 5.61
CA SER A 111 1.65 -7.45 6.20
C SER A 111 1.31 -6.19 5.37
N CYS A 112 1.29 -6.30 4.04
CA CYS A 112 0.85 -5.21 3.16
C CYS A 112 -0.60 -4.79 3.44
N ARG A 113 -1.51 -5.76 3.68
CA ARG A 113 -2.91 -5.44 4.06
C ARG A 113 -2.98 -4.71 5.40
N ALA A 114 -2.15 -5.07 6.38
CA ALA A 114 -2.10 -4.39 7.66
C ALA A 114 -1.61 -2.94 7.52
N LEU A 115 -0.58 -2.70 6.72
CA LEU A 115 -0.08 -1.37 6.40
C LEU A 115 -1.14 -0.50 5.71
N ILE A 116 -1.80 -1.02 4.68
CA ILE A 116 -2.87 -0.30 3.97
C ILE A 116 -4.00 0.09 4.93
N ARG A 117 -4.39 -0.81 5.85
CA ARG A 117 -5.38 -0.50 6.89
C ARG A 117 -4.91 0.60 7.83
N GLN A 118 -3.63 0.63 8.19
CA GLN A 118 -3.08 1.69 9.02
C GLN A 118 -3.08 3.03 8.28
N PHE A 119 -2.64 3.04 7.03
CA PHE A 119 -2.70 4.24 6.18
C PHE A 119 -4.12 4.82 6.11
N LEU A 120 -5.14 3.98 5.93
CA LEU A 120 -6.54 4.43 5.92
C LEU A 120 -7.03 4.97 7.28
N LYS A 121 -6.48 4.50 8.40
CA LYS A 121 -6.75 5.07 9.72
C LYS A 121 -6.09 6.43 9.92
N ASP A 122 -4.89 6.61 9.36
CA ASP A 122 -4.17 7.88 9.42
C ASP A 122 -4.85 8.95 8.55
N TYR A 123 -5.47 8.53 7.43
CA TYR A 123 -6.14 9.40 6.47
C TYR A 123 -7.62 9.02 6.25
N PRO A 124 -8.50 9.17 7.27
CA PRO A 124 -9.90 8.77 7.18
C PRO A 124 -10.71 9.56 6.13
N MET A 125 -10.17 10.67 5.64
CA MET A 125 -10.79 11.51 4.60
C MET A 125 -10.61 10.93 3.18
N ILE A 126 -9.72 9.94 2.98
CA ILE A 126 -9.54 9.28 1.68
C ILE A 126 -10.74 8.38 1.42
N ALA A 127 -11.71 8.89 0.66
CA ALA A 127 -12.99 8.25 0.43
C ALA A 127 -12.92 7.00 -0.47
N SER A 128 -11.80 6.80 -1.18
CA SER A 128 -11.63 5.68 -2.11
C SER A 128 -10.18 5.20 -2.14
N PHE A 129 -9.95 3.98 -1.62
CA PHE A 129 -8.72 3.24 -1.85
C PHE A 129 -9.07 1.93 -2.54
N VAL A 130 -8.76 1.81 -3.83
CA VAL A 130 -9.07 0.65 -4.66
C VAL A 130 -7.82 -0.19 -4.83
N VAL A 131 -7.88 -1.47 -4.47
CA VAL A 131 -6.83 -2.44 -4.76
C VAL A 131 -7.28 -3.37 -5.87
N THR A 132 -6.48 -3.51 -6.92
CA THR A 132 -6.71 -4.47 -8.00
C THR A 132 -5.53 -5.42 -8.14
N TYR A 133 -5.80 -6.67 -8.48
CA TYR A 133 -4.75 -7.66 -8.67
C TYR A 133 -5.17 -8.80 -9.59
N ARG A 134 -4.19 -9.52 -10.15
CA ARG A 134 -4.46 -10.59 -11.12
C ARG A 134 -5.21 -11.75 -10.46
N LYS A 135 -5.98 -12.50 -11.26
CA LYS A 135 -6.61 -13.75 -10.81
C LYS A 135 -5.63 -14.94 -10.81
N LYS A 136 -4.55 -14.84 -11.57
CA LYS A 136 -3.50 -15.86 -11.68
C LYS A 136 -2.12 -15.21 -11.64
N ASP A 137 -1.15 -15.90 -11.05
CA ASP A 137 0.24 -15.47 -11.04
C ASP A 137 0.89 -15.63 -12.44
N GLY A 138 2.14 -15.17 -12.58
CA GLY A 138 2.92 -15.32 -13.83
C GLY A 138 3.23 -16.76 -14.25
N ARG A 139 2.83 -17.76 -13.44
CA ARG A 139 2.96 -19.20 -13.71
C ARG A 139 1.60 -19.86 -14.00
N GLY A 140 0.51 -19.09 -14.00
CA GLY A 140 -0.86 -19.58 -14.23
C GLY A 140 -1.54 -20.18 -12.99
N ASN A 141 -0.90 -20.16 -11.82
CA ASN A 141 -1.54 -20.59 -10.58
C ASN A 141 -2.57 -19.55 -10.15
N ALA A 142 -3.70 -20.00 -9.62
CA ALA A 142 -4.70 -19.08 -9.08
C ALA A 142 -4.12 -18.29 -7.90
N ILE A 143 -4.27 -16.96 -7.95
CA ILE A 143 -4.07 -16.11 -6.79
C ILE A 143 -5.31 -16.31 -5.90
N ARG A 144 -5.11 -17.01 -4.78
CA ARG A 144 -6.17 -17.31 -3.82
C ARG A 144 -6.35 -16.14 -2.86
N ALA A 145 -7.45 -15.42 -3.03
CA ALA A 145 -8.00 -14.48 -2.07
C ALA A 145 -8.45 -15.21 -0.81
N LEU A 146 -7.59 -15.30 0.20
CA LEU A 146 -7.93 -15.93 1.47
C LEU A 146 -7.48 -15.02 2.63
N GLU A 147 -8.46 -14.58 3.42
CA GLU A 147 -8.52 -14.54 4.89
C GLU A 147 -9.61 -13.53 5.32
N PRO A 148 -10.47 -13.88 6.30
CA PRO A 148 -11.43 -12.96 6.88
C PRO A 148 -10.72 -11.77 7.55
N ALA A 149 -11.36 -10.61 7.58
CA ALA A 149 -10.88 -9.49 8.38
C ALA A 149 -10.83 -9.88 9.87
N GLY A 150 -9.63 -10.18 10.40
CA GLY A 150 -9.41 -10.43 11.84
C GLY A 150 -8.82 -11.79 12.23
N GLY A 151 -8.48 -12.68 11.29
CA GLY A 151 -7.82 -13.97 11.58
C GLY A 151 -6.34 -13.85 11.93
N ASN A 152 -5.81 -14.77 12.75
CA ASN A 152 -4.38 -14.90 13.07
C ASN A 152 -3.58 -15.48 11.88
N LEU A 153 -2.29 -15.13 11.76
CA LEU A 153 -1.73 -14.62 10.51
C LEU A 153 -0.64 -15.47 9.85
N HIS A 154 -0.95 -16.33 8.87
CA HIS A 154 0.07 -16.89 7.95
C HIS A 154 -0.48 -17.25 6.56
N GLY A 155 0.15 -16.69 5.51
CA GLY A 155 0.14 -17.20 4.13
C GLY A 155 -1.18 -17.12 3.34
N SER A 156 -1.38 -16.03 2.59
CA SER A 156 -2.19 -15.90 1.35
C SER A 156 -2.13 -14.44 0.84
N TYR A 157 -2.41 -14.21 -0.45
CA TYR A 157 -2.39 -12.88 -1.09
C TYR A 157 -3.81 -12.43 -1.50
N GLY A 158 -4.08 -11.12 -1.50
CA GLY A 158 -5.37 -10.55 -1.92
C GLY A 158 -6.40 -10.42 -0.79
N TYR A 159 -7.65 -10.11 -1.11
CA TYR A 159 -8.77 -9.94 -0.15
C TYR A 159 -9.88 -10.94 -0.46
N GLU A 160 -10.38 -11.65 0.56
CA GLU A 160 -11.43 -12.67 0.41
C GLU A 160 -12.69 -12.14 -0.27
N ASP A 161 -13.09 -10.91 0.07
CA ASP A 161 -14.30 -10.26 -0.44
C ASP A 161 -14.01 -9.33 -1.62
N ALA A 162 -12.89 -9.51 -2.33
CA ALA A 162 -12.66 -8.86 -3.60
C ALA A 162 -13.62 -9.39 -4.66
N VAL A 163 -14.13 -8.49 -5.49
CA VAL A 163 -15.03 -8.80 -6.61
C VAL A 163 -14.25 -8.83 -7.91
N GLU A 164 -14.69 -9.63 -8.88
CA GLU A 164 -14.11 -9.58 -10.21
C GLU A 164 -14.56 -8.30 -10.94
N ALA A 165 -13.60 -7.53 -11.46
CA ALA A 165 -13.85 -6.37 -12.31
C ALA A 165 -12.76 -6.28 -13.37
N ASN A 166 -13.15 -6.12 -14.64
CA ASN A 166 -12.21 -5.99 -15.78
C ASN A 166 -11.15 -7.11 -15.86
N GLY A 167 -11.53 -8.34 -15.51
CA GLY A 167 -10.62 -9.50 -15.52
C GLY A 167 -9.61 -9.56 -14.36
N LEU A 168 -9.70 -8.63 -13.40
CA LEU A 168 -8.89 -8.57 -12.19
C LEU A 168 -9.77 -8.80 -10.95
N TRP A 169 -9.16 -9.22 -9.85
CA TRP A 169 -9.76 -9.04 -8.53
C TRP A 169 -9.69 -7.57 -8.15
N CYS A 170 -10.76 -7.05 -7.55
CA CYS A 170 -10.92 -5.66 -7.17
C CYS A 170 -11.50 -5.56 -5.75
N LYS A 171 -10.86 -4.79 -4.89
CA LYS A 171 -11.31 -4.49 -3.55
C LYS A 171 -11.33 -2.98 -3.34
N VAL A 172 -12.51 -2.44 -3.03
CA VAL A 172 -12.63 -1.07 -2.53
C VAL A 172 -12.52 -1.11 -1.01
N LEU A 173 -11.59 -0.34 -0.47
CA LEU A 173 -11.34 -0.15 0.95
C LEU A 173 -11.90 1.20 1.39
N ARG A 174 -12.41 1.22 2.63
CA ARG A 174 -12.90 2.39 3.35
C ARG A 174 -12.32 2.38 4.75
#